data_AF-A0A1B6BD51-F1
#
_entry.id   AF-A0A1B6BD51-F1
#
_cell.length_a   1.000
_cell.length_b   1.000
_cell.length_c   1.000
_cell.angle_alpha   90.00
_cell.angle_beta   90.00
_cell.angle_gamma   90.00
#
_symmetry.space_group_name_H-M   'P 1'
#
loop_
_entity.id
_entity.type
_entity.pdbx_description
1 polymer ?
#
loop_
_entity_poly.entity_id
_entity_poly.type
_entity_poly.pdbx_seq_one_letter_code
_entity_poly.pdbx_strand_id
1 'polypeptide(L)'
;MEKQIEQELLPEKIEAEVVTIEVTDVKTGKVYKREVPLFYKENDNGIILCGEDSRGQKSEIVFLSDVAIEKMMNFMGKGPDYSHHDHSEHDHSEQDHPEYVL
;
A
#
# COMPACT_ATOMS: atom_id res chain seq x y z
N MET A 1 -13.71 10.36 -44.52
CA MET A 1 -12.74 11.05 -43.66
C MET A 1 -12.86 10.44 -42.29
N GLU A 2 -12.14 9.34 -42.08
CA GLU A 2 -12.14 8.58 -40.83
C GLU A 2 -11.30 9.37 -39.82
N LYS A 3 -11.92 9.76 -38.69
CA LYS A 3 -11.16 10.31 -37.56
C LYS A 3 -10.43 9.14 -36.93
N GLN A 4 -9.12 9.04 -37.14
CA GLN A 4 -8.25 8.24 -36.30
C GLN A 4 -8.36 8.76 -34.87
N ILE A 5 -8.90 7.92 -33.99
CA ILE A 5 -8.88 8.12 -32.55
C ILE A 5 -7.44 7.80 -32.14
N GLU A 6 -6.64 8.84 -31.88
CA GLU A 6 -5.43 8.66 -31.09
C GLU A 6 -5.91 8.19 -29.72
N GLN A 7 -5.67 6.91 -29.42
CA GLN A 7 -5.80 6.39 -28.06
C GLN A 7 -4.75 7.12 -27.23
N GLU A 8 -5.18 8.16 -26.53
CA GLU A 8 -4.38 8.91 -25.58
C GLU A 8 -3.97 7.92 -24.48
N LEU A 9 -2.73 7.42 -24.56
CA LEU A 9 -2.14 6.56 -23.55
C LEU A 9 -2.13 7.35 -22.24
N LEU A 10 -3.05 6.99 -21.32
CA LEU A 10 -3.04 7.54 -19.98
C LEU A 10 -1.67 7.23 -19.34
N PRO A 11 -0.99 8.24 -18.77
CA PRO A 11 0.32 8.05 -18.20
C PRO A 11 0.25 7.11 -16.98
N GLU A 12 1.19 6.16 -16.87
CA GLU A 12 1.33 5.26 -15.71
C GLU A 12 1.60 6.01 -14.40
N LYS A 13 2.09 7.25 -14.50
CA LYS A 13 2.39 8.13 -13.37
C LYS A 13 2.21 9.60 -13.76
N ILE A 14 1.61 10.38 -12.87
CA ILE A 14 1.49 11.83 -13.01
C ILE A 14 2.28 12.51 -11.89
N GLU A 15 3.06 13.54 -12.22
CA GLU A 15 3.79 14.37 -11.26
C GLU A 15 3.62 15.86 -11.59
N ALA A 16 3.51 16.70 -10.56
CA ALA A 16 3.43 18.15 -10.71
C ALA A 16 4.01 18.87 -9.48
N GLU A 17 4.51 20.10 -9.65
CA GLU A 17 5.01 20.95 -8.55
C GLU A 17 4.00 22.03 -8.13
N VAL A 18 2.97 22.23 -8.95
CA VAL A 18 1.91 23.20 -8.74
C VAL A 18 0.58 22.53 -9.09
N VAL A 19 -0.41 22.69 -8.22
CA VAL A 19 -1.76 22.13 -8.41
C VAL A 19 -2.82 23.21 -8.33
N THR A 20 -3.93 23.01 -9.03
CA THR A 20 -5.16 23.80 -8.81
C THR A 20 -6.11 23.00 -7.94
N ILE A 21 -6.42 23.54 -6.75
CA ILE A 21 -7.40 22.95 -5.83
C ILE A 21 -8.75 23.63 -6.08
N GLU A 22 -9.75 22.82 -6.43
CA GLU A 22 -11.14 23.22 -6.50
C GLU A 22 -11.89 22.69 -5.26
N VAL A 23 -12.53 23.59 -4.52
CA VAL A 23 -13.28 23.24 -3.30
C VAL A 23 -14.69 23.78 -3.42
N THR A 24 -15.68 22.91 -3.19
CA THR A 24 -17.09 23.32 -3.04
C THR A 24 -17.44 23.40 -1.57
N ASP A 25 -17.80 24.59 -1.09
CA ASP A 25 -18.27 24.78 0.28
C ASP A 25 -19.65 24.11 0.45
N VAL A 26 -19.75 23.16 1.38
CA VAL A 26 -20.96 22.34 1.58
C VAL A 26 -22.17 23.16 2.04
N LYS A 27 -21.96 24.26 2.78
CA LYS A 27 -23.06 25.06 3.35
C LYS A 27 -23.64 26.03 2.32
N THR A 28 -22.78 26.59 1.48
CA THR A 28 -23.12 27.68 0.56
C THR A 28 -23.19 27.23 -0.90
N GLY A 29 -22.66 26.06 -1.24
CA GLY A 29 -22.53 25.55 -2.61
C GLY A 29 -21.55 26.33 -3.48
N LYS A 30 -20.79 27.28 -2.90
CA LYS A 30 -19.84 28.11 -3.64
C LYS A 30 -18.56 27.33 -3.95
N VAL A 31 -18.07 27.48 -5.18
CA VAL A 31 -16.82 26.88 -5.65
C VAL A 31 -15.69 27.90 -5.53
N TYR A 32 -14.58 27.47 -4.94
CA TYR A 32 -13.34 28.23 -4.83
C TYR A 32 -12.23 27.49 -5.54
N LYS A 33 -11.44 28.20 -6.34
CA LYS A 33 -10.27 27.66 -7.04
C LYS A 33 -9.02 28.42 -6.61
N ARG A 34 -7.95 27.70 -6.30
CA ARG A 34 -6.64 28.29 -5.98
C ARG A 34 -5.53 27.45 -6.56
N GLU A 35 -4.52 28.12 -7.09
CA GLU A 35 -3.25 27.50 -7.44
C GLU A 35 -2.36 27.48 -6.20
N VAL A 36 -1.75 26.34 -5.91
CA VAL A 36 -0.95 26.12 -4.70
C VAL A 36 0.36 25.42 -5.09
N PRO A 37 1.53 25.92 -4.62
CA PRO A 37 2.80 25.22 -4.75
C PRO A 37 2.77 23.99 -3.83
N LEU A 38 2.65 22.81 -4.44
CA LEU A 38 2.54 21.53 -3.75
C LEU A 38 2.97 20.44 -4.72
N PHE A 39 3.86 19.57 -4.25
CA PHE A 39 4.31 18.44 -5.05
C PHE A 39 3.25 17.34 -5.06
N TYR A 40 2.78 17.00 -6.25
CA TYR A 40 1.77 15.99 -6.53
C TYR A 40 2.42 14.78 -7.19
N LYS A 41 2.03 13.59 -6.75
CA LYS A 41 2.40 12.33 -7.41
C LYS A 41 1.21 11.37 -7.38
N GLU A 42 0.85 10.83 -8.54
CA GLU A 42 -0.19 9.82 -8.70
C GLU A 42 0.32 8.63 -9.50
N ASN A 43 -0.08 7.43 -9.10
CA ASN A 43 0.03 6.19 -9.86
C ASN A 43 -1.04 5.19 -9.39
N ASP A 44 -0.97 3.95 -9.87
CA ASP A 44 -1.90 2.87 -9.50
C ASP A 44 -2.01 2.60 -7.98
N ASN A 45 -1.00 2.98 -7.20
CA ASN A 45 -1.03 2.79 -5.75
C ASN A 45 -1.73 3.94 -5.01
N GLY A 46 -2.00 5.07 -5.69
CA GLY A 46 -2.71 6.21 -5.14
C GLY A 46 -1.99 7.55 -5.32
N ILE A 47 -2.33 8.50 -4.46
CA ILE A 47 -1.95 9.92 -4.57
C ILE A 47 -1.12 10.33 -3.36
N ILE A 48 -0.04 11.07 -3.61
CA ILE A 48 0.79 11.71 -2.59
C ILE A 48 0.81 13.21 -2.87
N LEU A 49 0.51 13.98 -1.84
CA LEU A 49 0.62 15.44 -1.82
C LEU A 49 1.71 15.83 -0.81
N CYS A 50 2.78 16.47 -1.24
CA CYS A 50 3.88 16.93 -0.37
C CYS A 50 4.00 18.46 -0.40
N GLY A 51 4.11 19.06 0.78
CA GLY A 51 4.34 20.50 0.92
C GLY A 51 5.06 20.82 2.23
N GLU A 52 4.94 22.06 2.67
CA GLU A 52 5.48 22.53 3.94
C GLU A 52 4.34 22.88 4.92
N ASP A 53 4.55 22.57 6.20
CA ASP A 53 3.67 23.02 7.27
C ASP A 53 3.95 24.49 7.65
N SER A 54 3.19 25.03 8.60
CA SER A 54 3.36 26.42 9.06
C SER A 54 4.72 26.73 9.71
N ARG A 55 5.55 25.71 9.95
CA ARG A 55 6.90 25.81 10.52
C ARG A 55 7.99 25.60 9.45
N GLY A 56 7.62 25.42 8.18
CA GLY A 56 8.55 25.13 7.09
C GLY A 56 9.04 23.68 7.09
N GLN A 57 8.39 22.76 7.81
CA GLN A 57 8.75 21.35 7.79
C GLN A 57 7.99 20.64 6.68
N LYS A 58 8.66 19.69 6.00
CA LYS A 58 8.01 18.83 5.01
C LYS A 58 6.82 18.09 5.64
N SER A 59 5.68 18.14 4.98
CA SER A 59 4.45 17.44 5.36
C SER A 59 3.85 16.74 4.15
N GLU A 60 3.21 15.59 4.37
CA GLU A 60 2.65 14.75 3.31
C GLU A 60 1.23 14.30 3.64
N ILE A 61 0.35 14.29 2.64
CA ILE A 61 -0.96 13.65 2.68
C ILE A 61 -0.93 12.51 1.66
N VAL A 62 -1.25 11.29 2.11
CA VAL A 62 -1.20 10.08 1.29
C VAL A 62 -2.59 9.46 1.21
N PHE A 63 -3.06 9.25 -0.01
CA PHE A 63 -4.25 8.48 -0.32
C PHE A 63 -3.81 7.18 -0.99
N LEU A 64 -4.14 6.05 -0.39
CA LEU A 64 -3.83 4.73 -0.93
C LEU A 64 -5.04 4.17 -1.67
N SER A 65 -4.81 3.59 -2.84
CA SER A 65 -5.82 2.78 -3.54
C SER A 65 -6.00 1.44 -2.84
N ASP A 66 -7.12 0.77 -3.09
CA ASP A 66 -7.36 -0.60 -2.59
C ASP A 66 -6.23 -1.56 -3.03
N VAL A 67 -5.75 -1.40 -4.26
CA VAL A 67 -4.61 -2.16 -4.80
C VAL A 67 -3.34 -1.98 -3.96
N ALA A 68 -3.05 -0.76 -3.50
CA ALA A 68 -1.91 -0.51 -2.64
C ALA A 68 -2.07 -1.14 -1.25
N ILE A 69 -3.28 -1.09 -0.69
CA ILE A 69 -3.59 -1.71 0.60
C ILE A 69 -3.45 -3.23 0.50
N GLU A 70 -4.00 -3.86 -0.53
CA GLU A 70 -3.88 -5.30 -0.77
C GLU A 70 -2.41 -5.73 -0.95
N LYS A 71 -1.63 -4.98 -1.74
CA LYS A 71 -0.19 -5.21 -1.87
C LYS A 71 0.50 -5.12 -0.51
N MET A 72 0.21 -4.10 0.29
CA MET A 72 0.80 -3.92 1.62
C MET A 72 0.44 -5.07 2.57
N MET A 73 -0.80 -5.52 2.57
CA MET A 73 -1.26 -6.68 3.36
C MET A 73 -0.56 -7.97 2.95
N ASN A 74 -0.34 -8.18 1.64
CA ASN A 74 0.41 -9.33 1.15
C ASN A 74 1.88 -9.29 1.56
N PHE A 75 2.51 -8.09 1.59
CA PHE A 75 3.89 -7.92 2.07
C PHE A 75 4.04 -8.14 3.58
N MET A 76 3.04 -7.80 4.38
CA MET A 76 3.08 -8.00 5.83
C MET A 76 3.04 -9.47 6.26
N GLY A 77 2.84 -10.40 5.30
CA GLY A 77 2.90 -11.83 5.53
C GLY A 77 1.74 -12.36 6.35
N LYS A 78 1.03 -13.37 5.83
CA LYS A 78 0.36 -14.31 6.72
C LYS A 78 1.49 -14.97 7.52
N GLY A 79 1.38 -15.04 8.85
CA GLY A 79 2.45 -15.52 9.74
C GLY A 79 3.09 -16.84 9.30
N PRO A 80 4.24 -17.21 9.89
CA PRO A 80 5.10 -18.28 9.40
C PRO A 80 4.30 -19.51 8.97
N ASP A 81 4.57 -20.00 7.76
CA ASP A 81 4.11 -21.30 7.30
C ASP A 81 4.71 -22.32 8.28
N TYR A 82 3.93 -22.72 9.28
CA TYR A 82 4.24 -23.90 10.06
C TYR A 82 4.06 -25.08 9.10
N SER A 83 5.13 -25.42 8.38
CA SER A 83 5.28 -26.77 7.87
C SER A 83 5.25 -27.67 9.09
N HIS A 84 4.10 -28.33 9.29
CA HIS A 84 4.05 -29.54 10.10
C HIS A 84 5.00 -30.53 9.41
N HIS A 85 6.27 -30.50 9.79
CA HIS A 85 7.14 -31.62 9.57
C HIS A 85 6.59 -32.73 10.43
N ASP A 86 5.82 -33.59 9.77
CA ASP A 86 5.39 -34.89 10.25
C ASP A 86 6.64 -35.62 10.75
N HIS A 87 6.77 -35.69 12.07
CA HIS A 87 7.79 -36.51 12.71
C HIS A 87 7.41 -37.97 12.42
N SER A 88 8.03 -38.56 11.40
CA SER A 88 8.02 -40.01 11.26
C SER A 88 8.81 -40.59 12.43
N GLU A 89 8.09 -40.98 13.49
CA GLU A 89 8.60 -41.81 14.57
C GLU A 89 9.16 -43.08 13.95
N HIS A 90 10.49 -43.23 13.98
CA HIS A 90 11.12 -44.52 13.74
C HIS A 90 10.93 -45.38 14.98
N ASP A 91 9.95 -46.26 14.86
CA ASP A 91 9.74 -47.46 15.67
C ASP A 91 11.00 -48.33 15.68
N HIS A 92 11.64 -48.42 16.84
CA HIS A 92 12.55 -49.52 17.17
C HIS A 92 12.19 -50.07 18.55
N SER A 93 11.44 -51.17 18.47
CA SER A 93 11.11 -52.17 19.49
C SER A 93 12.24 -52.55 20.46
N GLU A 94 11.85 -52.63 21.74
CA GLU A 94 12.21 -53.61 22.79
C GLU A 94 13.63 -54.23 22.84
N GLN A 95 14.29 -54.07 24.00
CA GLN A 95 14.89 -55.23 24.70
C GLN A 95 15.21 -54.96 26.19
N ASP A 96 14.49 -55.71 27.04
CA ASP A 96 14.83 -56.32 28.34
C ASP A 96 15.55 -55.51 29.45
N HIS A 97 14.78 -55.23 30.51
CA HIS A 97 15.18 -55.25 31.93
C HIS A 97 15.56 -56.70 32.34
N PRO A 98 16.40 -56.98 33.38
CA PRO A 98 16.15 -56.69 34.82
C PRO A 98 17.45 -56.30 35.59
N GLU A 99 17.54 -55.96 36.88
CA GLU A 99 16.68 -55.86 38.07
C GLU A 99 17.49 -55.07 39.15
N TYR A 100 16.77 -54.37 40.06
CA TYR A 100 17.02 -54.03 41.50
C TYR A 100 18.44 -53.68 42.03
N VAL A 101 18.59 -52.77 43.01
CA VAL A 101 18.37 -53.00 44.47
C VAL A 101 18.24 -51.66 45.22
N LEU A 102 17.30 -51.66 46.19
CA LEU A 102 17.02 -50.79 47.35
C LEU A 102 17.77 -49.46 47.53
#